data_AF-A8WQC0-F1
#
_entry.id   AF-A8WQC0-F1
#
_cell.length_a   1.000
_cell.length_b   1.000
_cell.length_c   1.000
_cell.angle_alpha   90.00
_cell.angle_beta   90.00
_cell.angle_gamma   90.00
#
_symmetry.space_group_name_H-M   'P 1'
#
loop_
_entity.id
_entity.type
_entity.pdbx_description
1 polymer ?
#
loop_
_entity_poly.entity_id
_entity_poly.type
_entity_poly.pdbx_seq_one_letter_code
_entity_poly.pdbx_strand_id
1 'polypeptide(L)'
;MHRRQEKPCRVCTATERTSYHFGAHTCMACASFFRRTVSFGIRFLCKANNACVVTPDIKFICRSCRYSNCIKAGMRREQVQQKKDKTKMPKYILESRQHGVQEIVRVSKEHETSKEGTSKSEEHNEHEFNKMLNAKHDDVLQYYVKQVGRAIATRKRFDVPEDQYQQFLISKRINDELAQEICETCPGTDLLEQADLNVLFRYCSFANLWMDSAWTTVVNPNDISGGDTAAATMSQFLEYENGHEKRQSDTTDASRLISNFNLHFQSKIGKELSRLQLDAFEYAALKSFCIWKLAYLDSTLTLKIVAQEQYCSVTSALRSYYIIEKDMDGSETAIRLADVTIILGSVSEVYHDTVKMYQSLGIEF
;
A
#
# COMPACT_ATOMS: atom_id res chain seq x y z
N MET A 1 28.06 30.23 48.44
CA MET A 1 27.01 29.30 47.97
C MET A 1 27.63 28.34 46.96
N HIS A 2 27.89 27.09 47.34
CA HIS A 2 28.34 26.07 46.38
C HIS A 2 27.17 25.72 45.45
N ARG A 3 27.26 26.15 44.19
CA ARG A 3 26.34 25.73 43.13
C ARG A 3 26.53 24.21 42.96
N ARG A 4 25.61 23.38 43.46
CA ARG A 4 25.61 21.94 43.20
C ARG A 4 25.69 21.77 41.68
N GLN A 5 26.72 21.12 41.17
CA GLN A 5 26.77 20.72 39.77
C GLN A 5 25.61 19.73 39.53
N GLU A 6 24.53 20.22 38.94
CA GLU A 6 23.41 19.37 38.54
C GLU A 6 23.89 18.44 37.43
N LYS A 7 23.91 17.12 37.70
CA LYS A 7 24.33 16.12 36.70
C LYS A 7 23.39 16.21 35.48
N PRO A 8 23.92 16.29 34.25
CA PRO A 8 23.08 16.38 33.05
C PRO A 8 22.26 15.10 32.85
N CYS A 9 21.13 15.25 32.14
CA CYS A 9 20.27 14.14 31.78
C CYS A 9 21.04 13.11 30.94
N ARG A 10 21.12 11.86 31.41
CA ARG A 10 21.84 10.78 30.69
C ARG A 10 21.17 10.33 29.38
N VAL A 11 19.98 10.85 29.07
CA VAL A 11 19.22 10.49 27.85
C VAL A 11 19.35 11.56 26.78
N CYS A 12 19.12 12.82 27.14
CA CYS A 12 19.00 13.94 26.19
C CYS A 12 19.91 15.12 26.52
N THR A 13 20.90 14.93 27.40
CA THR A 13 21.93 15.89 27.84
C THR A 13 21.46 17.21 28.47
N ALA A 14 20.15 17.43 28.59
CA ALA A 14 19.57 18.60 29.27
C ALA A 14 20.13 18.75 30.69
N THR A 15 20.52 19.97 31.05
CA THR A 15 21.10 20.30 32.36
C THR A 15 20.05 20.76 33.37
N GLU A 16 18.91 21.28 32.90
CA GLU A 16 17.84 21.77 33.77
C GLU A 16 16.97 20.65 34.34
N ARG A 17 16.53 20.84 35.60
CA ARG A 17 15.46 20.04 36.24
C ARG A 17 15.74 18.54 36.14
N THR A 18 17.00 18.15 36.38
CA THR A 18 17.43 16.76 36.40
C THR A 18 17.35 16.19 37.81
N SER A 19 16.83 14.96 37.93
CA SER A 19 16.85 14.23 39.20
C SER A 19 16.88 12.73 38.93
N TYR A 20 16.90 11.91 39.98
CA TYR A 20 16.96 10.46 39.84
C TYR A 20 15.55 9.89 39.57
N HIS A 21 15.34 9.31 38.39
CA HIS A 21 14.06 8.76 37.96
C HIS A 21 14.25 7.36 37.35
N PHE A 22 13.47 6.40 37.85
CA PHE A 22 13.43 5.02 37.34
C PHE A 22 14.81 4.34 37.20
N GLY A 23 15.81 4.73 38.00
CA GLY A 23 17.15 4.13 37.97
C GLY A 23 18.25 4.96 37.31
N ALA A 24 17.92 6.14 36.75
CA ALA A 24 18.91 7.00 36.11
C ALA A 24 18.71 8.50 36.41
N HIS A 25 19.78 9.29 36.36
CA HIS A 25 19.69 10.75 36.37
C HIS A 25 19.13 11.26 35.03
N THR A 26 17.91 11.80 35.04
CA THR A 26 17.20 12.24 33.84
C THR A 26 16.42 13.53 34.10
N CYS A 27 16.10 14.27 33.04
CA CYS A 27 15.17 15.39 33.13
C CYS A 27 13.71 14.89 33.26
N MET A 28 12.83 15.74 33.80
CA MET A 28 11.41 15.43 33.98
C MET A 28 10.70 14.98 32.69
N ALA A 29 11.11 15.52 31.54
CA ALA A 29 10.54 15.16 30.24
C ALA A 29 10.89 13.71 29.84
N CYS A 30 12.13 13.28 30.03
CA CYS A 30 12.55 11.90 29.75
C CYS A 30 11.92 10.92 30.74
N ALA A 31 11.81 11.29 32.02
CA ALA A 31 11.09 10.50 33.01
C ALA A 31 9.61 10.30 32.64
N SER A 32 8.93 11.38 32.23
CA SER A 32 7.51 11.34 31.84
C SER A 32 7.29 10.58 30.53
N PHE A 33 8.22 10.68 29.58
CA PHE A 33 8.24 9.87 28.37
C PHE A 33 8.37 8.39 28.72
N PHE A 34 9.40 7.99 29.48
CA PHE A 34 9.64 6.60 29.86
C PHE A 34 8.45 5.99 30.59
N ARG A 35 7.89 6.71 31.56
CA ARG A 35 6.69 6.28 32.31
C ARG A 35 5.52 5.95 31.38
N ARG A 36 5.17 6.86 30.45
CA ARG A 36 4.07 6.64 29.50
C ARG A 36 4.34 5.46 28.58
N THR A 37 5.55 5.36 28.04
CA THR A 37 5.96 4.28 27.15
C THR A 37 5.79 2.92 27.83
N VAL A 38 6.28 2.79 29.07
CA VAL A 38 6.19 1.54 29.84
C VAL A 38 4.78 1.25 30.33
N SER A 39 4.07 2.24 30.93
CA SER A 39 2.71 2.02 31.45
C SER A 39 1.71 1.63 30.37
N PHE A 40 1.93 2.10 29.14
CA PHE A 40 1.04 1.84 28.02
C PHE A 40 1.49 0.69 27.11
N GLY A 41 2.66 0.09 27.36
CA GLY A 41 3.20 -0.97 26.50
C GLY A 41 3.48 -0.47 25.09
N ILE A 42 4.06 0.72 24.94
CA ILE A 42 4.32 1.30 23.61
C ILE A 42 5.71 0.87 23.14
N ARG A 43 5.78 0.25 21.97
CA ARG A 43 7.00 -0.01 21.22
C ARG A 43 7.15 1.04 20.12
N PHE A 44 8.32 1.65 19.99
CA PHE A 44 8.58 2.62 18.92
C PHE A 44 9.49 2.01 17.85
N LEU A 45 9.22 2.32 16.59
CA LEU A 45 10.10 2.03 15.46
C LEU A 45 10.87 3.29 15.07
N CYS A 46 12.18 3.13 14.86
CA CYS A 46 13.02 4.17 14.28
C CYS A 46 12.90 4.09 12.76
N LYS A 47 12.72 5.23 12.10
CA LYS A 47 12.73 5.29 10.64
C LYS A 47 14.16 5.28 10.05
N ALA A 48 15.11 5.85 10.79
CA ALA A 48 16.54 5.81 10.46
C ALA A 48 17.20 4.48 10.91
N ASN A 49 18.45 4.51 11.33
CA ASN A 49 19.29 3.36 11.68
C ASN A 49 19.37 3.07 13.20
N ASN A 50 18.36 3.48 13.98
CA ASN A 50 18.40 3.43 15.46
C ASN A 50 19.59 4.18 16.11
N ALA A 51 20.23 5.11 15.39
CA ALA A 51 21.34 5.93 15.89
C ALA A 51 21.05 7.44 15.94
N CYS A 52 19.76 7.84 15.92
CA CYS A 52 19.39 9.27 15.98
C CYS A 52 19.92 9.94 17.24
N VAL A 53 20.47 11.14 17.09
CA VAL A 53 20.93 11.98 18.20
C VAL A 53 19.72 12.47 19.03
N VAL A 54 19.81 12.32 20.34
CA VAL A 54 18.74 12.66 21.30
C VAL A 54 19.15 13.95 22.01
N THR A 55 18.54 15.08 21.63
CA THR A 55 18.86 16.42 22.17
C THR A 55 17.79 16.90 23.17
N PRO A 56 18.06 17.98 23.94
CA PRO A 56 17.07 18.55 24.87
C PRO A 56 15.79 19.05 24.19
N ASP A 57 15.84 19.38 22.89
CA ASP A 57 14.67 19.83 22.15
C ASP A 57 13.69 18.67 21.92
N ILE A 58 12.62 18.70 22.70
CA ILE A 58 11.60 17.65 22.75
C ILE A 58 10.70 17.59 21.52
N LYS A 59 10.67 18.63 20.66
CA LYS A 59 9.71 18.70 19.55
C LYS A 59 10.05 17.74 18.40
N PHE A 60 11.31 17.34 18.26
CA PHE A 60 11.80 16.63 17.06
C PHE A 60 12.60 15.34 17.37
N ILE A 61 12.44 14.81 18.59
CA ILE A 61 13.26 13.69 19.06
C ILE A 61 12.69 12.33 18.62
N CYS A 62 13.52 11.52 17.95
CA CYS A 62 13.14 10.16 17.55
C CYS A 62 12.75 9.33 18.77
N ARG A 63 11.49 8.85 18.82
CA ARG A 63 10.93 8.20 20.03
C ARG A 63 11.54 6.82 20.26
N SER A 64 11.90 6.10 19.20
CA SER A 64 12.63 4.84 19.30
C SER A 64 14.02 5.03 19.93
N CYS A 65 14.85 5.91 19.34
CA CYS A 65 16.19 6.17 19.85
C CYS A 65 16.17 6.79 21.25
N ARG A 66 15.20 7.67 21.54
CA ARG A 66 14.99 8.21 22.90
C ARG A 66 14.72 7.10 23.91
N TYR A 67 13.85 6.14 23.56
CA TYR A 67 13.54 5.02 24.44
C TYR A 67 14.74 4.08 24.61
N SER A 68 15.45 3.78 23.53
CA SER A 68 16.72 3.04 23.57
C SER A 68 17.73 3.72 24.51
N ASN A 69 17.88 5.04 24.42
CA ASN A 69 18.73 5.81 25.31
C ASN A 69 18.25 5.81 26.77
N CYS A 70 16.94 5.79 27.03
CA CYS A 70 16.41 5.59 28.39
C CYS A 70 16.90 4.26 28.99
N ILE A 71 16.82 3.16 28.23
CA ILE A 71 17.29 1.85 28.68
C ILE A 71 18.81 1.86 28.88
N LYS A 72 19.58 2.36 27.90
CA LYS A 72 21.05 2.48 28.00
C LYS A 72 21.51 3.36 29.17
N ALA A 73 20.73 4.38 29.53
CA ALA A 73 21.00 5.23 30.68
C ALA A 73 20.78 4.54 32.04
N GLY A 74 20.16 3.35 32.05
CA GLY A 74 19.86 2.56 33.24
C GLY A 74 18.44 2.70 33.77
N MET A 75 17.49 3.21 32.96
CA MET A 75 16.09 3.28 33.37
C MET A 75 15.45 1.89 33.34
N ARG A 76 14.83 1.48 34.45
CA ARG A 76 14.27 0.14 34.68
C ARG A 76 12.75 0.15 34.56
N ARG A 77 12.21 -0.76 33.74
CA ARG A 77 10.77 -0.85 33.45
C ARG A 77 9.98 -1.23 34.70
N GLU A 78 10.58 -2.06 35.55
CA GLU A 78 10.01 -2.61 36.78
C GLU A 78 9.75 -1.52 37.82
N GLN A 79 10.43 -0.37 37.72
CA GLN A 79 10.23 0.78 38.60
C GLN A 79 9.05 1.67 38.17
N VAL A 80 8.39 1.37 37.05
CA VAL A 80 7.17 2.05 36.60
C VAL A 80 5.97 1.30 37.16
N GLN A 81 5.32 1.87 38.18
CA GLN A 81 4.07 1.32 38.70
C GLN A 81 3.00 1.29 37.59
N GLN A 82 2.42 0.12 37.32
CA GLN A 82 1.31 -0.01 36.38
C GLN A 82 0.06 0.65 36.98
N LYS A 83 -0.33 1.82 36.47
CA LYS A 83 -1.62 2.42 36.84
C LYS A 83 -2.75 1.77 36.04
N LYS A 84 -3.74 1.21 36.76
CA LYS A 84 -4.96 0.59 36.22
C LYS A 84 -6.04 1.60 35.80
N ASP A 85 -5.73 2.90 35.79
CA ASP A 85 -6.74 3.95 35.61
C ASP A 85 -7.05 4.17 34.12
N LYS A 86 -8.12 3.51 33.65
CA LYS A 86 -8.56 3.52 32.24
C LYS A 86 -8.95 4.92 31.73
N THR A 87 -9.26 5.85 32.65
CA THR A 87 -9.77 7.19 32.33
C THR A 87 -8.74 8.14 31.68
N LYS A 88 -7.44 7.89 31.87
CA LYS A 88 -6.35 8.71 31.30
C LYS A 88 -5.63 8.03 30.13
N MET A 89 -6.17 6.92 29.66
CA MET A 89 -5.60 6.16 28.56
C MET A 89 -6.13 6.72 27.23
N PRO A 90 -5.25 7.06 26.27
CA PRO A 90 -5.71 7.53 24.97
C PRO A 90 -6.65 6.52 24.29
N LYS A 91 -7.70 7.01 23.60
CA LYS A 91 -8.77 6.19 23.01
C LYS A 91 -8.24 5.03 22.15
N TYR A 92 -7.23 5.28 21.31
CA TYR A 92 -6.62 4.23 20.48
C TYR A 92 -5.98 3.09 21.29
N ILE A 93 -5.46 3.35 22.51
CA ILE A 93 -4.91 2.30 23.39
C ILE A 93 -6.04 1.47 24.02
N LEU A 94 -7.16 2.13 24.37
CA LEU A 94 -8.35 1.44 24.89
C LEU A 94 -8.92 0.49 23.83
N GLU A 95 -9.05 0.97 22.60
CA GLU A 95 -9.50 0.17 21.45
C GLU A 95 -8.56 -1.01 21.17
N SER A 96 -7.24 -0.79 21.14
CA SER A 96 -6.28 -1.91 20.97
C SER A 96 -6.36 -2.97 22.07
N ARG A 97 -6.59 -2.56 23.33
CA ARG A 97 -6.70 -3.49 24.46
C ARG A 97 -8.01 -4.28 24.47
N GLN A 98 -9.09 -3.75 23.91
CA GLN A 98 -10.34 -4.51 23.73
C GLN A 98 -10.16 -5.67 22.75
N HIS A 99 -9.23 -5.55 21.80
CA HIS A 99 -8.88 -6.57 20.81
C HIS A 99 -7.69 -7.46 21.25
N GLY A 100 -7.36 -7.51 22.54
CA GLY A 100 -6.33 -8.40 23.09
C GLY A 100 -4.87 -7.95 22.88
N VAL A 101 -4.63 -6.79 22.26
CA VAL A 101 -3.26 -6.29 21.99
C VAL A 101 -2.66 -5.65 23.24
N GLN A 102 -1.57 -6.24 23.74
CA GLN A 102 -0.86 -5.76 24.94
C GLN A 102 0.25 -4.74 24.62
N GLU A 103 0.86 -4.83 23.43
CA GLU A 103 1.97 -3.97 23.00
C GLU A 103 1.58 -3.17 21.73
N ILE A 104 1.76 -1.85 21.77
CA ILE A 104 1.36 -0.93 20.69
C ILE A 104 2.60 -0.41 19.97
N VAL A 105 2.73 -0.73 18.68
CA VAL A 105 3.86 -0.29 17.86
C VAL A 105 3.59 1.08 17.24
N ARG A 106 4.56 2.01 17.30
CA ARG A 106 4.46 3.39 16.78
C ARG A 106 5.69 3.80 15.98
N VAL A 107 5.47 4.28 14.77
CA VAL A 107 6.54 4.85 13.91
C VAL A 107 6.82 6.30 14.33
N SER A 108 8.11 6.69 14.41
CA SER A 108 8.52 8.08 14.71
C SER A 108 8.42 8.94 13.46
N LYS A 109 7.85 10.17 13.50
CA LYS A 109 7.84 11.10 12.34
C LYS A 109 9.28 11.50 11.93
N GLU A 110 9.57 11.61 10.63
CA GLU A 110 10.76 12.29 10.10
C GLU A 110 10.62 13.81 10.20
N HIS A 111 11.75 14.51 10.36
CA HIS A 111 11.94 15.84 9.77
C HIS A 111 13.41 16.18 9.56
N GLU A 112 13.68 16.74 8.38
CA GLU A 112 14.90 17.40 7.93
C GLU A 112 15.22 18.60 8.84
N THR A 113 16.43 18.63 9.40
CA THR A 113 16.96 19.84 10.04
C THR A 113 17.74 20.64 9.01
N SER A 114 17.19 21.77 8.60
CA SER A 114 17.91 22.81 7.86
C SER A 114 19.09 23.33 8.69
N LYS A 115 20.28 23.25 8.11
CA LYS A 115 21.43 24.08 8.48
C LYS A 115 22.01 24.68 7.20
N GLU A 116 21.83 25.99 7.06
CA GLU A 116 22.60 26.82 6.14
C GLU A 116 24.07 26.80 6.57
N GLY A 117 24.95 26.61 5.59
CA GLY A 117 26.40 26.51 5.76
C GLY A 117 27.05 26.09 4.45
N THR A 118 27.23 27.06 3.57
CA THR A 118 27.79 27.01 2.22
C THR A 118 29.04 26.12 2.06
N SER A 119 28.91 25.08 1.23
CA SER A 119 29.94 24.62 0.29
C SER A 119 29.31 23.65 -0.72
N LYS A 120 29.44 23.99 -2.00
CA LYS A 120 28.95 23.21 -3.15
C LYS A 120 29.60 21.82 -3.23
N SER A 121 28.89 20.95 -3.97
CA SER A 121 29.22 19.61 -4.49
C SER A 121 29.11 18.43 -3.53
N GLU A 122 27.96 17.75 -3.57
CA GLU A 122 27.84 16.35 -4.04
C GLU A 122 26.35 15.93 -4.01
N GLU A 123 25.80 15.69 -5.20
CA GLU A 123 24.51 15.06 -5.41
C GLU A 123 24.57 13.62 -4.90
N HIS A 124 23.73 13.25 -3.93
CA HIS A 124 23.43 11.86 -3.63
C HIS A 124 21.93 11.71 -3.35
N ASN A 125 21.16 11.62 -4.43
CA ASN A 125 19.81 11.07 -4.45
C ASN A 125 19.97 9.54 -4.49
N GLU A 126 19.98 8.88 -3.34
CA GLU A 126 20.04 7.42 -3.25
C GLU A 126 18.62 6.88 -3.02
N HIS A 127 18.07 6.17 -4.03
CA HIS A 127 16.77 5.51 -4.01
C HIS A 127 16.45 4.88 -2.65
N GLU A 128 15.44 5.43 -1.98
CA GLU A 128 15.09 5.11 -0.60
C GLU A 128 14.71 3.61 -0.48
N PHE A 129 15.50 2.87 0.29
CA PHE A 129 15.28 1.44 0.52
C PHE A 129 14.19 1.23 1.57
N ASN A 130 13.11 0.53 1.19
CA ASN A 130 12.04 0.18 2.11
C ASN A 130 12.44 -1.04 2.95
N LYS A 131 12.64 -0.84 4.26
CA LYS A 131 13.06 -1.90 5.20
C LYS A 131 11.99 -2.94 5.47
N MET A 132 10.71 -2.59 5.37
CA MET A 132 9.61 -3.52 5.61
C MET A 132 9.46 -4.47 4.41
N LEU A 133 9.53 -3.91 3.20
CA LEU A 133 9.46 -4.70 1.97
C LEU A 133 10.81 -5.35 1.61
N ASN A 134 11.88 -4.94 2.28
CA ASN A 134 13.26 -5.34 1.98
C ASN A 134 13.64 -5.10 0.49
N ALA A 135 13.19 -3.99 -0.08
CA ALA A 135 13.33 -3.65 -1.49
C ALA A 135 13.46 -2.13 -1.69
N LYS A 136 14.12 -1.68 -2.77
CA LYS A 136 14.09 -0.27 -3.15
C LYS A 136 12.73 0.08 -3.76
N HIS A 137 12.31 1.33 -3.62
CA HIS A 137 11.05 1.81 -4.20
C HIS A 137 10.95 1.48 -5.71
N ASP A 138 12.03 1.70 -6.46
CA ASP A 138 12.08 1.40 -7.88
C ASP A 138 11.97 -0.09 -8.19
N ASP A 139 12.60 -0.95 -7.39
CA ASP A 139 12.50 -2.40 -7.55
C ASP A 139 11.06 -2.88 -7.35
N VAL A 140 10.31 -2.24 -6.44
CA VAL A 140 8.88 -2.53 -6.20
C VAL A 140 8.04 -2.14 -7.42
N LEU A 141 8.24 -0.95 -8.00
CA LEU A 141 7.52 -0.57 -9.22
C LEU A 141 7.89 -1.47 -10.42
N GLN A 142 9.20 -1.74 -10.59
CA GLN A 142 9.70 -2.62 -11.65
C GLN A 142 9.16 -4.05 -11.53
N TYR A 143 8.95 -4.54 -10.31
CA TYR A 143 8.26 -5.81 -10.09
C TYR A 143 6.87 -5.81 -10.74
N TYR A 144 6.04 -4.77 -10.52
CA TYR A 144 4.72 -4.69 -11.16
C TYR A 144 4.80 -4.50 -12.68
N VAL A 145 5.76 -3.72 -13.19
CA VAL A 145 6.00 -3.58 -14.63
C VAL A 145 6.29 -4.94 -15.26
N LYS A 146 7.13 -5.76 -14.61
CA LYS A 146 7.41 -7.13 -15.05
C LYS A 146 6.17 -8.02 -15.01
N GLN A 147 5.33 -7.93 -13.96
CA GLN A 147 4.09 -8.69 -13.88
C GLN A 147 3.10 -8.32 -14.99
N VAL A 148 2.96 -7.03 -15.31
CA VAL A 148 2.14 -6.54 -16.44
C VAL A 148 2.66 -7.10 -17.76
N GLY A 149 3.97 -7.03 -18.01
CA GLY A 149 4.57 -7.56 -19.24
C GLY A 149 4.34 -9.07 -19.42
N ARG A 150 4.39 -9.83 -18.32
CA ARG A 150 4.10 -11.27 -18.33
C ARG A 150 2.63 -11.57 -18.59
N ALA A 151 1.71 -10.83 -17.98
CA ALA A 151 0.28 -10.98 -18.24
C ALA A 151 -0.05 -10.77 -19.73
N ILE A 152 0.54 -9.75 -20.36
CA ILE A 152 0.40 -9.51 -21.81
C ILE A 152 0.97 -10.68 -22.63
N ALA A 153 2.15 -11.19 -22.26
CA ALA A 153 2.79 -12.29 -23.00
C ALA A 153 2.00 -13.61 -22.92
N THR A 154 1.37 -13.90 -21.77
CA THR A 154 0.57 -15.11 -21.56
C THR A 154 -0.70 -15.12 -22.41
N ARG A 155 -1.29 -13.95 -22.70
CA ARG A 155 -2.54 -13.83 -23.47
C ARG A 155 -2.45 -14.30 -24.92
N LYS A 156 -1.27 -14.29 -25.52
CA LYS A 156 -1.06 -14.59 -26.95
C LYS A 156 -1.02 -16.09 -27.29
N ARG A 157 -1.44 -16.99 -26.39
CA ARG A 157 -1.05 -18.42 -26.45
C ARG A 157 -2.20 -19.43 -26.51
N PHE A 158 -3.47 -19.02 -26.59
CA PHE A 158 -4.59 -19.95 -26.42
C PHE A 158 -5.63 -19.88 -27.54
N ASP A 159 -6.04 -21.06 -28.02
CA ASP A 159 -7.22 -21.23 -28.86
C ASP A 159 -8.48 -20.94 -28.05
N VAL A 160 -9.40 -20.19 -28.64
CA VAL A 160 -10.55 -19.59 -27.95
C VAL A 160 -11.79 -20.46 -28.20
N PRO A 161 -12.43 -21.01 -27.16
CA PRO A 161 -13.71 -21.72 -27.31
C PRO A 161 -14.81 -20.80 -27.85
N GLU A 162 -15.83 -21.31 -28.54
CA GLU A 162 -16.95 -20.48 -29.03
C GLU A 162 -17.84 -19.91 -27.89
N ASP A 163 -17.97 -20.64 -26.77
CA ASP A 163 -18.80 -20.22 -25.64
C ASP A 163 -18.09 -19.20 -24.72
N GLN A 164 -18.72 -18.04 -24.54
CA GLN A 164 -18.18 -16.92 -23.75
C GLN A 164 -17.97 -17.25 -22.26
N TYR A 165 -18.83 -18.08 -21.67
CA TYR A 165 -18.67 -18.49 -20.28
C TYR A 165 -17.43 -19.40 -20.11
N GLN A 166 -17.22 -20.35 -21.04
CA GLN A 166 -15.99 -21.16 -21.06
C GLN A 166 -14.73 -20.33 -21.31
N GLN A 167 -14.76 -19.36 -22.23
CA GLN A 167 -13.65 -18.42 -22.43
C GLN A 167 -13.30 -17.70 -21.12
N PHE A 168 -14.31 -17.15 -20.44
CA PHE A 168 -14.13 -16.47 -19.16
C PHE A 168 -13.51 -17.37 -18.10
N LEU A 169 -13.95 -18.62 -17.97
CA LEU A 169 -13.40 -19.55 -16.97
C LEU A 169 -11.91 -19.87 -17.23
N ILE A 170 -11.51 -20.01 -18.50
CA ILE A 170 -10.12 -20.22 -18.88
C ILE A 170 -9.29 -18.97 -18.56
N SER A 171 -9.74 -17.79 -18.98
CA SER A 171 -9.09 -16.52 -18.68
C SER A 171 -8.98 -16.29 -17.17
N LYS A 172 -10.03 -16.60 -16.39
CA LYS A 172 -10.00 -16.52 -14.93
C LYS A 172 -8.92 -17.42 -14.35
N ARG A 173 -8.86 -18.70 -14.74
CA ARG A 173 -7.85 -19.65 -14.24
C ARG A 173 -6.42 -19.17 -14.48
N ILE A 174 -6.12 -18.72 -15.70
CA ILE A 174 -4.78 -18.25 -16.07
C ILE A 174 -4.39 -17.01 -15.26
N ASN A 175 -5.32 -16.06 -15.11
CA ASN A 175 -5.05 -14.84 -14.35
C ASN A 175 -4.99 -15.08 -12.83
N ASP A 176 -5.69 -16.10 -12.33
CA ASP A 176 -5.59 -16.56 -10.94
C ASP A 176 -4.20 -17.18 -10.66
N GLU A 177 -3.60 -17.92 -11.60
CA GLU A 177 -2.22 -18.41 -11.47
C GLU A 177 -1.22 -17.24 -11.37
N LEU A 178 -1.39 -16.21 -12.21
CA LEU A 178 -0.58 -14.99 -12.12
C LEU A 178 -0.83 -14.23 -10.80
N ALA A 179 -2.06 -14.27 -10.27
CA ALA A 179 -2.43 -13.62 -9.01
C ALA A 179 -1.81 -14.34 -7.81
N GLN A 180 -1.79 -15.67 -7.86
CA GLN A 180 -1.14 -16.52 -6.86
C GLN A 180 0.36 -16.23 -6.81
N GLU A 181 1.00 -16.08 -7.97
CA GLU A 181 2.42 -15.73 -8.02
C GLU A 181 2.71 -14.37 -7.36
N ILE A 182 1.82 -13.39 -7.48
CA ILE A 182 1.96 -12.11 -6.77
C ILE A 182 1.94 -12.33 -5.24
N CYS A 183 1.03 -13.18 -4.76
CA CYS A 183 0.94 -13.50 -3.33
C CYS A 183 2.22 -14.20 -2.82
N GLU A 184 2.92 -14.94 -3.67
CA GLU A 184 4.13 -15.68 -3.31
C GLU A 184 5.43 -14.86 -3.44
N THR A 185 5.47 -13.90 -4.37
CA THR A 185 6.74 -13.27 -4.79
C THR A 185 6.80 -11.77 -4.56
N CYS A 186 5.68 -11.12 -4.27
CA CYS A 186 5.66 -9.68 -4.08
C CYS A 186 6.38 -9.29 -2.77
N PRO A 187 7.24 -8.25 -2.77
CA PRO A 187 7.94 -7.82 -1.56
C PRO A 187 7.00 -7.62 -0.35
N GLY A 188 7.34 -8.21 0.78
CA GLY A 188 6.55 -8.10 2.02
C GLY A 188 5.38 -9.09 2.15
N THR A 189 5.08 -9.93 1.15
CA THR A 189 4.08 -10.99 1.32
C THR A 189 4.57 -12.14 2.21
N ASP A 190 5.89 -12.30 2.36
CA ASP A 190 6.53 -13.22 3.30
C ASP A 190 6.19 -12.94 4.78
N LEU A 191 5.68 -11.73 5.06
CA LEU A 191 5.24 -11.30 6.38
C LEU A 191 3.76 -11.62 6.68
N LEU A 192 3.02 -12.11 5.69
CA LEU A 192 1.57 -12.29 5.76
C LEU A 192 1.20 -13.73 6.14
N GLU A 193 0.16 -13.86 6.96
CA GLU A 193 -0.41 -15.17 7.28
C GLU A 193 -1.34 -15.63 6.14
N GLN A 194 -1.67 -16.93 6.09
CA GLN A 194 -2.50 -17.50 5.02
C GLN A 194 -3.86 -16.79 4.88
N ALA A 195 -4.47 -16.36 5.98
CA ALA A 195 -5.73 -15.62 5.94
C ALA A 195 -5.58 -14.27 5.22
N ASP A 196 -4.48 -13.56 5.44
CA ASP A 196 -4.18 -12.30 4.75
C ASP A 196 -3.80 -12.55 3.28
N LEU A 197 -3.07 -13.62 2.98
CA LEU A 197 -2.75 -14.00 1.61
C LEU A 197 -4.02 -14.34 0.82
N ASN A 198 -5.01 -14.99 1.43
CA ASN A 198 -6.30 -15.25 0.79
C ASN A 198 -7.07 -13.94 0.48
N VAL A 199 -6.98 -12.95 1.37
CA VAL A 199 -7.56 -11.61 1.13
C VAL A 199 -6.83 -10.91 0.00
N LEU A 200 -5.50 -10.92 0.00
CA LEU A 200 -4.67 -10.33 -1.05
C LEU A 200 -4.94 -10.99 -2.41
N PHE A 201 -5.05 -12.32 -2.45
CA PHE A 201 -5.34 -13.10 -3.65
C PHE A 201 -6.60 -12.61 -4.36
N ARG A 202 -7.66 -12.28 -3.63
CA ARG A 202 -8.90 -11.74 -4.21
C ARG A 202 -8.70 -10.43 -4.96
N TYR A 203 -7.89 -9.54 -4.40
CA TYR A 203 -7.54 -8.28 -5.06
C TYR A 203 -6.59 -8.50 -6.25
N CYS A 204 -5.63 -9.42 -6.13
CA CYS A 204 -4.74 -9.81 -7.23
C CYS A 204 -5.50 -10.45 -8.39
N SER A 205 -6.42 -11.39 -8.12
CA SER A 205 -7.27 -12.07 -9.10
C SER A 205 -8.12 -11.05 -9.86
N PHE A 206 -8.77 -10.12 -9.14
CA PHE A 206 -9.53 -9.04 -9.75
C PHE A 206 -8.65 -8.16 -10.66
N ALA A 207 -7.49 -7.71 -10.17
CA ALA A 207 -6.61 -6.82 -10.93
C ALA A 207 -6.05 -7.51 -12.18
N ASN A 208 -5.56 -8.75 -12.06
CA ASN A 208 -5.00 -9.50 -13.18
C ASN A 208 -6.03 -9.87 -14.24
N LEU A 209 -7.28 -10.15 -13.85
CA LEU A 209 -8.31 -10.46 -14.83
C LEU A 209 -8.89 -9.18 -15.44
N TRP A 210 -9.54 -8.37 -14.60
CA TRP A 210 -10.40 -7.28 -15.07
C TRP A 210 -9.62 -6.03 -15.45
N MET A 211 -8.69 -5.58 -14.60
CA MET A 211 -7.92 -4.38 -14.91
C MET A 211 -7.00 -4.61 -16.11
N ASP A 212 -6.30 -5.75 -16.17
CA ASP A 212 -5.39 -6.02 -17.29
C ASP A 212 -6.18 -6.20 -18.59
N SER A 213 -7.37 -6.83 -18.55
CA SER A 213 -8.23 -6.97 -19.74
C SER A 213 -8.65 -5.59 -20.26
N ALA A 214 -9.18 -4.74 -19.38
CA ALA A 214 -9.58 -3.38 -19.74
C ALA A 214 -8.43 -2.54 -20.32
N TRP A 215 -7.26 -2.51 -19.68
CA TRP A 215 -6.13 -1.74 -20.19
C TRP A 215 -5.59 -2.28 -21.52
N THR A 216 -5.56 -3.60 -21.71
CA THR A 216 -5.13 -4.19 -22.98
C THR A 216 -6.09 -3.85 -24.12
N THR A 217 -7.40 -3.85 -23.87
CA THR A 217 -8.41 -3.40 -24.84
C THR A 217 -8.19 -1.93 -25.24
N VAL A 218 -7.82 -1.07 -24.29
CA VAL A 218 -7.54 0.36 -24.55
C VAL A 218 -6.26 0.54 -25.38
N VAL A 219 -5.17 -0.16 -25.04
CA VAL A 219 -3.86 0.03 -25.67
C VAL A 219 -3.76 -0.68 -27.03
N ASN A 220 -4.43 -1.81 -27.20
CA ASN A 220 -4.41 -2.62 -28.43
C ASN A 220 -5.84 -2.86 -28.97
N PRO A 221 -6.55 -1.82 -29.46
CA PRO A 221 -7.93 -1.96 -29.93
C PRO A 221 -8.09 -2.89 -31.15
N ASN A 222 -7.00 -3.16 -31.88
CA ASN A 222 -6.98 -3.98 -33.09
C ASN A 222 -6.44 -5.41 -32.87
N ASP A 223 -5.96 -5.75 -31.66
CA ASP A 223 -5.43 -7.09 -31.37
C ASP A 223 -6.59 -8.03 -30.99
N ILE A 224 -7.25 -8.55 -32.04
CA ILE A 224 -8.37 -9.50 -31.98
C ILE A 224 -7.90 -10.91 -31.52
N SER A 225 -6.61 -11.10 -31.25
CA SER A 225 -5.99 -12.42 -31.02
C SER A 225 -6.00 -12.92 -29.57
N GLY A 226 -6.55 -12.15 -28.62
CA GLY A 226 -6.79 -12.61 -27.26
C GLY A 226 -8.24 -13.02 -27.12
N GLY A 227 -8.49 -14.29 -26.81
CA GLY A 227 -9.81 -14.90 -26.57
C GLY A 227 -10.62 -14.36 -25.41
N ASP A 228 -10.71 -13.05 -25.33
CA ASP A 228 -11.61 -12.35 -24.47
C ASP A 228 -12.82 -11.92 -25.31
N THR A 229 -13.97 -11.94 -24.67
CA THR A 229 -15.16 -11.15 -24.98
C THR A 229 -14.90 -9.78 -25.65
N ALA A 230 -13.72 -9.16 -25.52
CA ALA A 230 -13.28 -7.90 -26.12
C ALA A 230 -13.58 -7.69 -27.62
N ALA A 231 -13.42 -8.69 -28.50
CA ALA A 231 -13.66 -8.53 -29.94
C ALA A 231 -15.16 -8.44 -30.29
N ALA A 232 -16.01 -9.22 -29.61
CA ALA A 232 -17.46 -9.04 -29.66
C ALA A 232 -17.89 -7.75 -28.94
N THR A 233 -17.14 -7.35 -27.91
CA THR A 233 -17.45 -6.22 -27.03
C THR A 233 -17.25 -4.87 -27.69
N MET A 234 -16.25 -4.61 -28.55
CA MET A 234 -16.11 -3.27 -29.14
C MET A 234 -17.27 -2.94 -30.11
N SER A 235 -17.69 -3.90 -30.93
CA SER A 235 -18.90 -3.76 -31.77
C SER A 235 -20.18 -3.73 -30.94
N GLN A 236 -20.34 -4.59 -29.92
CA GLN A 236 -21.50 -4.56 -29.02
C GLN A 236 -21.54 -3.32 -28.12
N PHE A 237 -20.41 -2.73 -27.76
CA PHE A 237 -20.27 -1.51 -26.96
C PHE A 237 -20.68 -0.28 -27.77
N LEU A 238 -20.22 -0.18 -29.02
CA LEU A 238 -20.68 0.86 -29.95
C LEU A 238 -22.17 0.69 -30.30
N GLU A 239 -22.69 -0.54 -30.36
CA GLU A 239 -24.13 -0.81 -30.54
C GLU A 239 -24.96 -0.51 -29.27
N TYR A 240 -24.42 -0.77 -28.07
CA TYR A 240 -25.03 -0.45 -26.78
C TYR A 240 -25.12 1.06 -26.53
N GLU A 241 -24.07 1.82 -26.84
CA GLU A 241 -24.12 3.30 -26.80
C GLU A 241 -25.11 3.90 -27.80
N ASN A 242 -25.37 3.21 -28.92
CA ASN A 242 -26.31 3.63 -29.95
C ASN A 242 -27.75 3.09 -29.78
N GLY A 243 -28.05 2.39 -28.67
CA GLY A 243 -29.41 2.06 -28.27
C GLY A 243 -30.13 0.98 -29.10
N HIS A 244 -29.39 0.12 -29.83
CA HIS A 244 -30.01 -0.95 -30.63
C HIS A 244 -29.92 -2.33 -29.93
N GLU A 245 -31.02 -2.78 -29.31
CA GLU A 245 -31.17 -4.16 -28.85
C GLU A 245 -31.37 -5.12 -30.05
N LYS A 246 -30.38 -5.95 -30.35
CA LYS A 246 -30.61 -7.17 -31.15
C LYS A 246 -31.06 -8.30 -30.23
N ARG A 247 -32.21 -8.92 -30.54
CA ARG A 247 -32.56 -10.25 -30.04
C ARG A 247 -31.55 -11.26 -30.61
N GLN A 248 -30.76 -11.90 -29.75
CA GLN A 248 -29.87 -12.99 -30.12
C GLN A 248 -30.23 -14.27 -29.36
N SER A 249 -30.31 -15.37 -30.11
CA SER A 249 -30.77 -16.71 -29.73
C SER A 249 -29.74 -17.50 -28.91
N ASP A 250 -30.23 -18.43 -28.08
CA ASP A 250 -29.53 -19.56 -27.44
C ASP A 250 -28.19 -19.25 -26.73
N THR A 251 -28.08 -18.09 -26.08
CA THR A 251 -26.99 -17.84 -25.12
C THR A 251 -27.41 -18.32 -23.73
N THR A 252 -26.53 -19.04 -23.02
CA THR A 252 -26.80 -19.44 -21.63
C THR A 252 -26.93 -18.19 -20.76
N ASP A 253 -27.75 -18.26 -19.69
CA ASP A 253 -27.91 -17.13 -18.76
C ASP A 253 -26.57 -16.65 -18.18
N ALA A 254 -25.61 -17.57 -18.00
CA ALA A 254 -24.27 -17.27 -17.52
C ALA A 254 -23.44 -16.46 -18.52
N SER A 255 -23.45 -16.84 -19.81
CA SER A 255 -22.76 -16.10 -20.87
C SER A 255 -23.31 -14.67 -21.01
N ARG A 256 -24.64 -14.51 -20.88
CA ARG A 256 -25.28 -13.18 -20.90
C ARG A 256 -24.89 -12.33 -19.69
N LEU A 257 -24.85 -12.91 -18.48
CA LEU A 257 -24.43 -12.20 -17.26
C LEU A 257 -23.00 -11.67 -17.37
N ILE A 258 -22.07 -12.49 -17.86
CA ILE A 258 -20.66 -12.09 -18.04
C ILE A 258 -20.54 -10.98 -19.08
N SER A 259 -21.22 -11.11 -20.23
CA SER A 259 -21.17 -10.09 -21.28
C SER A 259 -21.73 -8.75 -20.83
N ASN A 260 -22.86 -8.76 -20.12
CA ASN A 260 -23.42 -7.55 -19.53
C ASN A 260 -22.48 -6.92 -18.51
N PHE A 261 -21.85 -7.72 -17.65
CA PHE A 261 -20.89 -7.21 -16.68
C PHE A 261 -19.64 -6.65 -17.35
N ASN A 262 -19.12 -7.31 -18.39
CA ASN A 262 -17.95 -6.81 -19.12
C ASN A 262 -18.25 -5.46 -19.78
N LEU A 263 -19.41 -5.32 -20.44
CA LEU A 263 -19.86 -4.03 -20.99
C LEU A 263 -19.93 -2.95 -19.90
N HIS A 264 -20.52 -3.27 -18.74
CA HIS A 264 -20.56 -2.35 -17.59
C HIS A 264 -19.15 -1.97 -17.12
N PHE A 265 -18.26 -2.95 -16.95
CA PHE A 265 -16.87 -2.74 -16.53
C PHE A 265 -16.13 -1.81 -17.51
N GLN A 266 -16.19 -2.10 -18.81
CA GLN A 266 -15.55 -1.29 -19.86
C GLN A 266 -16.14 0.12 -19.93
N SER A 267 -17.45 0.26 -19.74
CA SER A 267 -18.11 1.58 -19.74
C SER A 267 -17.66 2.47 -18.57
N LYS A 268 -17.36 1.88 -17.41
CA LYS A 268 -16.92 2.61 -16.21
C LYS A 268 -15.41 2.80 -16.14
N ILE A 269 -14.63 1.75 -16.41
CA ILE A 269 -13.19 1.71 -16.20
C ILE A 269 -12.44 1.92 -17.52
N GLY A 270 -12.86 1.25 -18.60
CA GLY A 270 -12.23 1.37 -19.91
C GLY A 270 -12.22 2.80 -20.43
N LYS A 271 -13.33 3.54 -20.30
CA LYS A 271 -13.40 4.97 -20.67
C LYS A 271 -12.39 5.84 -19.91
N GLU A 272 -12.26 5.65 -18.60
CA GLU A 272 -11.30 6.39 -17.77
C GLU A 272 -9.86 6.03 -18.13
N LEU A 273 -9.57 4.75 -18.37
CA LEU A 273 -8.24 4.30 -18.83
C LEU A 273 -7.87 4.91 -20.19
N SER A 274 -8.81 4.96 -21.15
CA SER A 274 -8.63 5.60 -22.44
C SER A 274 -8.37 7.11 -22.31
N ARG A 275 -9.04 7.79 -21.38
CA ARG A 275 -8.81 9.21 -21.09
C ARG A 275 -7.43 9.46 -20.48
N LEU A 276 -7.00 8.58 -19.58
CA LEU A 276 -5.73 8.73 -18.86
C LEU A 276 -4.51 8.46 -19.75
N GLN A 277 -4.63 7.60 -20.76
CA GLN A 277 -3.55 7.21 -21.68
C GLN A 277 -2.28 6.77 -20.93
N LEU A 278 -2.46 5.79 -20.03
CA LEU A 278 -1.38 5.32 -19.17
C LEU A 278 -0.33 4.54 -19.97
N ASP A 279 0.94 4.86 -19.76
CA ASP A 279 2.02 3.97 -20.18
C ASP A 279 2.18 2.75 -19.26
N ALA A 280 3.13 1.87 -19.57
CA ALA A 280 3.32 0.62 -18.82
C ALA A 280 3.72 0.85 -17.34
N PHE A 281 4.46 1.92 -17.04
CA PHE A 281 4.88 2.25 -15.66
C PHE A 281 3.72 2.81 -14.86
N GLU A 282 2.97 3.74 -15.46
CA GLU A 282 1.79 4.32 -14.82
C GLU A 282 0.70 3.26 -14.60
N TYR A 283 0.49 2.38 -15.57
CA TYR A 283 -0.44 1.28 -15.43
C TYR A 283 -0.01 0.26 -14.38
N ALA A 284 1.28 -0.11 -14.34
CA ALA A 284 1.81 -0.98 -13.29
C ALA A 284 1.60 -0.39 -11.88
N ALA A 285 1.81 0.92 -11.74
CA ALA A 285 1.53 1.62 -10.49
C ALA A 285 0.04 1.59 -10.16
N LEU A 286 -0.84 1.93 -11.10
CA LEU A 286 -2.30 1.85 -10.92
C LEU A 286 -2.73 0.44 -10.51
N LYS A 287 -2.25 -0.59 -11.20
CA LYS A 287 -2.53 -1.99 -10.88
C LYS A 287 -2.12 -2.33 -9.45
N SER A 288 -0.94 -1.91 -9.01
CA SER A 288 -0.52 -2.09 -7.62
C SER A 288 -1.45 -1.38 -6.64
N PHE A 289 -1.90 -0.16 -6.95
CA PHE A 289 -2.83 0.57 -6.09
C PHE A 289 -4.18 -0.14 -6.00
N CYS A 290 -4.66 -0.74 -7.09
CA CYS A 290 -5.88 -1.57 -7.07
C CYS A 290 -5.72 -2.81 -6.18
N ILE A 291 -4.54 -3.45 -6.19
CA ILE A 291 -4.25 -4.64 -5.38
C ILE A 291 -4.22 -4.28 -3.88
N TRP A 292 -3.53 -3.20 -3.52
CA TRP A 292 -3.29 -2.83 -2.11
C TRP A 292 -4.33 -1.88 -1.52
N LYS A 293 -5.38 -1.52 -2.27
CA LYS A 293 -6.52 -0.76 -1.76
C LYS A 293 -7.52 -1.70 -1.08
N LEU A 294 -7.14 -2.15 0.11
CA LEU A 294 -7.89 -3.10 0.96
C LEU A 294 -9.13 -2.46 1.61
N ALA A 295 -10.12 -2.09 0.81
CA ALA A 295 -11.27 -1.29 1.24
C ALA A 295 -12.42 -2.09 1.86
N TYR A 296 -12.55 -3.39 1.56
CA TYR A 296 -13.80 -4.13 1.79
C TYR A 296 -13.63 -5.40 2.62
N LEU A 297 -12.49 -6.06 2.50
CA LEU A 297 -12.26 -7.34 3.15
C LEU A 297 -11.56 -7.13 4.50
N ASP A 298 -12.01 -7.89 5.50
CA ASP A 298 -11.35 -7.92 6.81
C ASP A 298 -9.91 -8.39 6.64
N SER A 299 -8.99 -7.63 7.22
CA SER A 299 -7.54 -7.81 7.06
C SER A 299 -6.84 -7.54 8.38
N THR A 300 -5.75 -8.25 8.63
CA THR A 300 -4.96 -8.01 9.83
C THR A 300 -4.26 -6.65 9.76
N LEU A 301 -3.73 -6.21 10.90
CA LEU A 301 -2.87 -5.02 10.94
C LEU A 301 -1.60 -5.21 10.09
N THR A 302 -1.05 -6.41 10.02
CA THR A 302 0.16 -6.72 9.25
C THR A 302 -0.08 -6.47 7.77
N LEU A 303 -1.19 -7.00 7.23
CA LEU A 303 -1.57 -6.78 5.84
C LEU A 303 -1.79 -5.29 5.53
N LYS A 304 -2.43 -4.54 6.43
CA LYS A 304 -2.60 -3.09 6.27
C LYS A 304 -1.28 -2.31 6.27
N ILE A 305 -0.30 -2.75 7.06
CA ILE A 305 1.05 -2.16 7.06
C ILE A 305 1.75 -2.47 5.74
N VAL A 306 1.76 -3.73 5.30
CA VAL A 306 2.38 -4.10 4.02
C VAL A 306 1.75 -3.33 2.86
N ALA A 307 0.41 -3.21 2.83
CA ALA A 307 -0.31 -2.43 1.84
C ALA A 307 0.10 -0.94 1.83
N GLN A 308 0.25 -0.33 3.01
CA GLN A 308 0.70 1.06 3.13
C GLN A 308 2.13 1.24 2.61
N GLU A 309 3.04 0.33 2.95
CA GLU A 309 4.43 0.37 2.50
C GLU A 309 4.56 0.14 1.00
N GLN A 310 3.73 -0.76 0.43
CA GLN A 310 3.60 -0.95 -1.01
C GLN A 310 3.13 0.34 -1.70
N TYR A 311 2.06 0.97 -1.19
CA TYR A 311 1.53 2.22 -1.72
C TYR A 311 2.56 3.35 -1.69
N CYS A 312 3.26 3.51 -0.58
CA CYS A 312 4.33 4.50 -0.43
C CYS A 312 5.49 4.23 -1.39
N SER A 313 5.93 2.98 -1.50
CA SER A 313 7.08 2.62 -2.35
C SER A 313 6.78 2.87 -3.82
N VAL A 314 5.62 2.42 -4.30
CA VAL A 314 5.21 2.63 -5.69
C VAL A 314 4.99 4.12 -5.98
N THR A 315 4.35 4.86 -5.07
CA THR A 315 4.13 6.31 -5.26
C THR A 315 5.45 7.06 -5.37
N SER A 316 6.44 6.73 -4.52
CA SER A 316 7.76 7.33 -4.56
C SER A 316 8.50 7.00 -5.87
N ALA A 317 8.47 5.73 -6.30
CA ALA A 317 9.08 5.32 -7.56
C ALA A 317 8.42 5.99 -8.78
N LEU A 318 7.09 6.07 -8.79
CA LEU A 318 6.34 6.72 -9.87
C LEU A 318 6.62 8.23 -9.91
N ARG A 319 6.76 8.87 -8.74
CA ARG A 319 7.19 10.27 -8.66
C ARG A 319 8.58 10.47 -9.26
N SER A 320 9.54 9.61 -8.92
CA SER A 320 10.89 9.64 -9.50
C SER A 320 10.85 9.44 -11.01
N TYR A 321 10.03 8.50 -11.50
CA TYR A 321 9.80 8.29 -12.93
C TYR A 321 9.32 9.55 -13.64
N TYR A 322 8.34 10.27 -13.08
CA TYR A 322 7.85 11.51 -13.67
C TYR A 322 8.92 12.61 -13.74
N ILE A 323 9.71 12.75 -12.68
CA ILE A 323 10.75 13.79 -12.64
C ILE A 323 11.90 13.44 -13.59
N ILE A 324 12.36 12.18 -13.59
CA ILE A 324 13.59 11.77 -14.29
C ILE A 324 13.33 11.45 -15.77
N GLU A 325 12.29 10.65 -16.05
CA GLU A 325 12.04 10.11 -17.39
C GLU A 325 11.06 10.96 -18.21
N LYS A 326 10.19 11.74 -17.54
CA LYS A 326 9.19 12.60 -18.20
C LYS A 326 9.50 14.10 -18.09
N ASP A 327 10.57 14.48 -17.38
CA ASP A 327 10.98 15.87 -17.14
C ASP A 327 9.85 16.76 -16.58
N MET A 328 8.99 16.18 -15.74
CA MET A 328 7.85 16.88 -15.17
C MET A 328 8.24 17.67 -13.93
N ASP A 329 7.68 18.87 -13.77
CA ASP A 329 7.89 19.65 -12.56
C ASP A 329 7.08 19.10 -11.37
N GLY A 330 7.32 19.66 -10.17
CA GLY A 330 6.65 19.18 -8.96
C GLY A 330 5.13 19.33 -8.96
N SER A 331 4.60 20.33 -9.67
CA SER A 331 3.15 20.57 -9.78
C SER A 331 2.50 19.65 -10.80
N GLU A 332 3.11 19.47 -11.97
CA GLU A 332 2.69 18.53 -13.01
C GLU A 332 2.70 17.11 -12.47
N THR A 333 3.76 16.73 -11.76
CA THR A 333 3.90 15.44 -11.09
C THR A 333 2.76 15.18 -10.11
N ALA A 334 2.42 16.17 -9.28
CA ALA A 334 1.34 16.04 -8.30
C ALA A 334 -0.03 15.89 -8.97
N ILE A 335 -0.29 16.66 -10.04
CA ILE A 335 -1.54 16.56 -10.82
C ILE A 335 -1.64 15.19 -11.46
N ARG A 336 -0.58 14.69 -12.11
CA ARG A 336 -0.60 13.39 -12.78
C ARG A 336 -0.77 12.23 -11.80
N LEU A 337 -0.12 12.28 -10.63
CA LEU A 337 -0.36 11.31 -9.55
C LEU A 337 -1.82 11.34 -9.07
N ALA A 338 -2.43 12.53 -8.98
CA ALA A 338 -3.85 12.65 -8.63
C ALA A 338 -4.75 12.03 -9.72
N ASP A 339 -4.46 12.30 -11.00
CA ASP A 339 -5.20 11.72 -12.13
C ASP A 339 -5.11 10.19 -12.16
N VAL A 340 -3.94 9.61 -11.90
CA VAL A 340 -3.77 8.15 -11.84
C VAL A 340 -4.51 7.54 -10.66
N THR A 341 -4.60 8.25 -9.52
CA THR A 341 -5.22 7.70 -8.29
C THR A 341 -6.73 7.93 -8.20
N ILE A 342 -7.29 8.91 -8.93
CA ILE A 342 -8.72 9.24 -8.85
C ILE A 342 -9.62 8.08 -9.31
N ILE A 343 -9.17 7.31 -10.31
CA ILE A 343 -9.91 6.16 -10.86
C ILE A 343 -10.12 5.05 -9.82
N LEU A 344 -9.31 5.01 -8.75
CA LEU A 344 -9.42 4.01 -7.70
C LEU A 344 -10.77 4.06 -6.98
N GLY A 345 -11.50 5.19 -7.01
CA GLY A 345 -12.88 5.26 -6.53
C GLY A 345 -13.79 4.35 -7.36
N SER A 346 -13.82 4.59 -8.68
CA SER A 346 -14.60 3.80 -9.64
C SER A 346 -14.23 2.31 -9.63
N VAL A 347 -12.94 1.99 -9.54
CA VAL A 347 -12.47 0.59 -9.44
C VAL A 347 -13.02 -0.08 -8.18
N SER A 348 -13.07 0.64 -7.06
CA SER A 348 -13.60 0.10 -5.80
C SER A 348 -15.09 -0.20 -5.90
N GLU A 349 -15.87 0.61 -6.62
CA GLU A 349 -17.29 0.32 -6.86
C GLU A 349 -17.48 -0.93 -7.71
N VAL A 350 -16.75 -1.04 -8.82
CA VAL A 350 -16.90 -2.15 -9.76
C VAL A 350 -16.39 -3.46 -9.17
N TYR A 351 -15.39 -3.42 -8.29
CA TYR A 351 -14.95 -4.60 -7.52
C TYR A 351 -16.12 -5.24 -6.75
N HIS A 352 -16.96 -4.43 -6.12
CA HIS A 352 -18.13 -4.93 -5.39
C HIS A 352 -19.16 -5.57 -6.32
N ASP A 353 -19.33 -5.01 -7.53
CA ASP A 353 -20.19 -5.59 -8.55
C ASP A 353 -19.63 -6.94 -9.06
N THR A 354 -18.30 -7.09 -9.17
CA THR A 354 -17.66 -8.38 -9.52
C THR A 354 -18.00 -9.47 -8.50
N VAL A 355 -17.95 -9.15 -7.20
CA VAL A 355 -18.29 -10.12 -6.14
C VAL A 355 -19.73 -10.60 -6.28
N LYS A 356 -20.68 -9.69 -6.53
CA LYS A 356 -22.10 -10.05 -6.76
C LYS A 356 -22.28 -10.93 -8.00
N MET A 357 -21.56 -10.61 -9.08
CA MET A 357 -21.60 -11.40 -10.30
C MET A 357 -21.08 -12.82 -10.03
N TYR A 358 -19.93 -12.98 -9.36
CA TYR A 358 -19.38 -14.30 -9.07
C TYR A 358 -20.30 -15.15 -8.19
N GLN A 359 -20.92 -14.53 -7.17
CA GLN A 359 -21.95 -15.19 -6.35
C GLN A 359 -23.12 -15.69 -7.19
N SER A 360 -23.57 -14.88 -8.16
CA SER A 360 -24.67 -15.24 -9.07
C SER A 360 -24.30 -16.40 -10.01
N LEU A 361 -23.02 -16.51 -10.35
CA LEU A 361 -22.47 -17.57 -11.21
C LEU A 361 -22.00 -18.81 -10.43
N GLY A 362 -22.07 -18.80 -9.10
CA GLY A 362 -21.55 -19.88 -8.25
C GLY A 362 -20.03 -20.04 -8.30
N ILE A 363 -19.30 -18.98 -8.66
CA ILE A 363 -17.84 -18.97 -8.77
C ILE A 363 -17.25 -18.59 -7.42
N GLU A 364 -16.33 -19.42 -6.92
CA GLU A 364 -15.62 -19.13 -5.68
C GLU A 364 -14.74 -17.88 -5.87
N PHE A 365 -14.85 -16.96 -4.91
CA PHE A 365 -14.11 -15.71 -4.88
C PHE A 365 -13.02 -15.75 -3.83
#